data_AF-A0A7J6N957-F1
#
_entry.id   AF-A0A7J6N957-F1
#
_cell.length_a   1.000
_cell.length_b   1.000
_cell.length_c   1.000
_cell.angle_alpha   90.00
_cell.angle_beta   90.00
_cell.angle_gamma   90.00
#
_symmetry.space_group_name_H-M   'P 1'
#
loop_
_entity.id
_entity.type
_entity.pdbx_description
1 polymer ?
#
loop_
_entity_poly.entity_id
_entity_poly.type
_entity_poly.pdbx_seq_one_letter_code
_entity_poly.pdbx_strand_id
1 'polypeptide(L)'
;MHEQWFSLSRLRSDPVGMLFGDPDIHDRSVGLERYYLVEISFWCSCLAFIMIETIRKDFYQMLFHHIITISLMVGSFYLGYHRIGLTVIFLHNISDVPLYVAKTLGYLAEKFDWLKTPTDIAFANFAFGFLFSRLYVYPKCCVIPACTFAIEYKRPMRDCVLAIFLVLLQCLHLMWAKMIIKMIFKTIKHHGVLADGDIRSDDEGESTPASEKPIAHKRKVQ
;
A
#
# COMPACT_ATOMS: atom_id res chain seq x y z
N MET A 1 12.67 -27.56 -16.97
CA MET A 1 12.20 -26.30 -17.58
C MET A 1 12.37 -25.21 -16.53
N HIS A 2 13.42 -24.41 -16.63
CA HIS A 2 13.53 -23.18 -15.82
C HIS A 2 12.77 -22.10 -16.57
N GLU A 3 11.59 -21.77 -16.07
CA GLU A 3 10.74 -20.68 -16.52
C GLU A 3 11.51 -19.34 -16.40
N GLN A 4 12.19 -18.91 -17.47
CA GLN A 4 13.00 -17.68 -17.51
C GLN A 4 12.17 -16.40 -17.69
N TRP A 5 10.85 -16.45 -17.49
CA TRP A 5 9.97 -15.30 -17.71
C TRP A 5 10.20 -14.19 -16.67
N PHE A 6 10.70 -14.52 -15.46
CA PHE A 6 11.12 -13.55 -14.45
C PHE A 6 12.61 -13.70 -14.13
N SER A 7 13.43 -12.78 -14.64
CA SER A 7 14.85 -12.70 -14.32
C SER A 7 15.21 -11.30 -13.87
N LEU A 8 15.92 -11.17 -12.75
CA LEU A 8 16.44 -9.88 -12.28
C LEU A 8 17.38 -9.22 -13.30
N SER A 9 18.10 -10.01 -14.11
CA SER A 9 18.93 -9.46 -15.18
C SER A 9 18.08 -8.84 -16.28
N ARG A 10 17.00 -9.52 -16.69
CA ARG A 10 16.07 -9.04 -17.72
C ARG A 10 15.23 -7.85 -17.22
N LEU A 11 14.79 -7.87 -15.98
CA LEU A 11 14.10 -6.74 -15.34
C LEU A 11 14.97 -5.47 -15.34
N ARG A 12 16.31 -5.61 -15.29
CA ARG A 12 17.24 -4.48 -15.32
C ARG A 12 17.55 -4.01 -16.74
N SER A 13 17.68 -4.93 -17.69
CA SER A 13 18.11 -4.62 -19.07
C SER A 13 16.95 -4.24 -20.00
N ASP A 14 15.80 -4.92 -19.85
CA ASP A 14 14.60 -4.74 -20.68
C ASP A 14 13.32 -5.02 -19.87
N PRO A 15 12.94 -4.09 -18.97
CA PRO A 15 11.76 -4.27 -18.15
C PRO A 15 10.46 -4.22 -18.96
N VAL A 16 10.42 -3.48 -20.07
CA VAL A 16 9.24 -3.35 -20.93
C VAL A 16 8.98 -4.67 -21.64
N GLY A 17 9.99 -5.24 -22.30
CA GLY A 17 9.88 -6.56 -22.91
C GLY A 17 9.61 -7.65 -21.89
N MET A 18 10.19 -7.58 -20.69
CA MET A 18 9.89 -8.58 -19.66
C MET A 18 8.43 -8.53 -19.19
N LEU A 19 7.84 -7.35 -19.02
CA LEU A 19 6.51 -7.20 -18.40
C LEU A 19 5.36 -7.16 -19.41
N PHE A 20 5.63 -6.68 -20.63
CA PHE A 20 4.64 -6.50 -21.69
C PHE A 20 4.98 -7.27 -22.97
N GLY A 21 6.19 -7.81 -23.09
CA GLY A 21 6.68 -8.53 -24.27
C GLY A 21 6.58 -10.04 -24.13
N ASP A 22 5.49 -10.58 -24.66
CA ASP A 22 5.49 -11.53 -25.79
C ASP A 22 4.03 -11.94 -26.00
N PRO A 23 3.35 -11.45 -27.05
CA PRO A 23 1.95 -11.78 -27.33
C PRO A 23 1.69 -13.29 -27.49
N ASP A 24 2.73 -14.03 -27.89
CA ASP A 24 2.67 -15.46 -28.20
C ASP A 24 3.09 -16.37 -27.04
N ILE A 25 3.57 -15.80 -25.93
CA ILE A 25 3.90 -16.58 -24.73
C ILE A 25 2.75 -16.43 -23.72
N HIS A 26 1.86 -17.42 -23.74
CA HIS A 26 0.76 -17.51 -22.80
C HIS A 26 1.25 -18.06 -21.45
N ASP A 27 1.86 -17.21 -20.61
CA ASP A 27 2.31 -17.58 -19.25
C ASP A 27 1.15 -17.84 -18.25
N ARG A 28 -0.08 -17.98 -18.74
CA ARG A 28 -1.27 -18.17 -17.90
C ARG A 28 -1.40 -19.64 -17.56
N SER A 29 -0.54 -20.12 -16.66
CA SER A 29 -0.77 -21.43 -16.04
C SER A 29 -2.07 -21.38 -15.23
N VAL A 30 -2.78 -22.51 -15.15
CA VAL A 30 -4.01 -22.63 -14.35
C VAL A 30 -3.76 -22.25 -12.88
N GLY A 31 -2.56 -22.53 -12.36
CA GLY A 31 -2.17 -22.13 -11.01
C GLY A 31 -2.07 -20.61 -10.84
N LEU A 32 -1.42 -19.92 -11.78
CA LEU A 32 -1.29 -18.46 -11.75
C LEU A 32 -2.64 -17.78 -11.94
N GLU A 33 -3.50 -18.29 -12.81
CA GLU A 33 -4.85 -17.77 -13.00
C GLU A 33 -5.69 -17.89 -11.72
N ARG A 34 -5.67 -19.04 -11.05
CA ARG A 34 -6.36 -19.24 -9.77
C ARG A 34 -5.80 -18.30 -8.69
N TYR A 35 -4.48 -18.18 -8.59
CA TYR A 35 -3.84 -17.26 -7.66
C TYR A 35 -4.33 -15.82 -7.88
N TYR A 36 -4.36 -15.40 -9.14
CA TYR A 36 -4.80 -14.07 -9.53
C TYR A 36 -6.28 -13.81 -9.15
N LEU A 37 -7.16 -14.77 -9.39
CA LEU A 37 -8.59 -14.66 -9.04
C LEU A 37 -8.81 -14.62 -7.52
N VAL A 38 -8.04 -15.40 -6.76
CA VAL A 38 -8.08 -15.37 -5.29
C VAL A 38 -7.65 -14.01 -4.76
N GLU A 39 -6.59 -13.42 -5.31
CA GLU A 39 -6.11 -12.08 -4.92
C GLU A 39 -7.12 -10.98 -5.26
N ILE A 40 -7.75 -11.02 -6.45
CA ILE A 40 -8.85 -10.10 -6.77
C ILE A 40 -9.99 -10.26 -5.75
N SER A 41 -10.38 -11.51 -5.45
CA SER A 41 -11.48 -11.79 -4.51
C SER A 41 -11.17 -11.27 -3.11
N PHE A 42 -9.91 -11.42 -2.67
CA PHE A 42 -9.42 -10.87 -1.41
C PHE A 42 -9.49 -9.34 -1.39
N TRP A 43 -9.05 -8.65 -2.45
CA TRP A 43 -9.15 -7.18 -2.49
C TRP A 43 -10.59 -6.67 -2.57
N CYS A 44 -11.48 -7.40 -3.25
CA CYS A 44 -12.92 -7.11 -3.24
C CYS A 44 -13.52 -7.29 -1.83
N SER A 45 -13.11 -8.31 -1.08
CA SER A 45 -13.58 -8.50 0.30
C SER A 45 -13.06 -7.39 1.23
N CYS A 46 -11.82 -6.93 1.05
CA CYS A 46 -11.29 -5.76 1.74
C CYS A 46 -12.08 -4.48 1.42
N LEU A 47 -12.46 -4.27 0.16
CA LEU A 47 -13.32 -3.15 -0.23
C LEU A 47 -14.67 -3.22 0.49
N ALA A 48 -15.32 -4.39 0.49
CA ALA A 48 -16.58 -4.60 1.21
C ALA A 48 -16.43 -4.34 2.72
N PHE A 49 -15.31 -4.78 3.31
CA PHE A 49 -15.02 -4.54 4.73
C PHE A 49 -14.91 -3.03 5.05
N ILE A 50 -14.22 -2.25 4.22
CA ILE A 50 -14.10 -0.79 4.41
C ILE A 50 -15.45 -0.09 4.33
N MET A 51 -16.38 -0.58 3.51
CA MET A 51 -17.73 0.00 3.41
C MET A 51 -18.59 -0.26 4.67
N ILE A 52 -18.24 -1.28 5.45
CA ILE A 52 -18.93 -1.65 6.70
C ILE A 52 -18.21 -1.03 7.92
N GLU A 53 -16.90 -0.81 7.83
CA GLU A 53 -16.10 -0.19 8.88
C GLU A 53 -16.53 1.27 9.14
N THR A 54 -16.33 1.73 10.37
CA THR A 54 -16.56 3.13 10.73
C THR A 54 -15.69 4.06 9.88
N ILE A 55 -16.29 5.14 9.38
CA ILE A 55 -15.60 6.10 8.51
C ILE A 55 -14.51 6.80 9.32
N ARG A 56 -13.26 6.49 8.97
CA ARG A 56 -12.05 7.15 9.50
C ARG A 56 -11.59 8.27 8.58
N LYS A 57 -10.66 9.11 9.05
CA LYS A 57 -10.14 10.25 8.27
C LYS A 57 -9.45 9.83 6.96
N ASP A 58 -8.96 8.60 6.86
CA ASP A 58 -8.33 8.03 5.66
C ASP A 58 -9.28 7.21 4.77
N PHE A 59 -10.59 7.20 5.07
CA PHE A 59 -11.60 6.41 4.35
C PHE A 59 -11.54 6.64 2.83
N TYR A 60 -11.58 7.89 2.38
CA TYR A 60 -11.55 8.20 0.95
C TYR A 60 -10.24 7.79 0.27
N GLN A 61 -9.11 7.89 0.98
CA GLN A 61 -7.81 7.47 0.45
C GLN A 61 -7.77 5.95 0.26
N MET A 62 -8.28 5.21 1.25
CA MET A 62 -8.38 3.75 1.17
C MET A 62 -9.39 3.30 0.11
N LEU A 63 -10.57 3.92 0.03
CA LEU A 63 -11.56 3.63 -1.00
C LEU A 63 -10.99 3.85 -2.41
N PHE A 64 -10.34 4.99 -2.63
CA PHE A 64 -9.71 5.31 -3.92
C PHE A 64 -8.58 4.33 -4.26
N HIS A 65 -7.78 3.95 -3.26
CA HIS A 65 -6.78 2.90 -3.41
C HIS A 65 -7.41 1.59 -3.90
N HIS A 66 -8.45 1.10 -3.22
CA HIS A 66 -9.11 -0.17 -3.59
C HIS A 66 -9.74 -0.12 -4.98
N ILE A 67 -10.37 1.01 -5.33
CA ILE A 67 -10.93 1.19 -6.69
C ILE A 67 -9.79 1.11 -7.72
N ILE A 68 -8.67 1.81 -7.50
CA ILE A 68 -7.53 1.77 -8.43
C ILE A 68 -6.93 0.36 -8.51
N THR A 69 -6.63 -0.27 -7.37
CA THR A 69 -5.93 -1.55 -7.34
C THR A 69 -6.77 -2.67 -7.95
N ILE A 70 -8.06 -2.73 -7.62
CA ILE A 70 -9.00 -3.69 -8.24
C ILE A 70 -9.11 -3.42 -9.74
N SER A 71 -9.28 -2.16 -10.16
CA SER A 71 -9.36 -1.81 -11.59
C SER A 71 -8.07 -2.19 -12.34
N LEU A 72 -6.91 -2.02 -11.72
CA LEU A 72 -5.62 -2.38 -12.29
C LEU A 72 -5.45 -3.89 -12.43
N MET A 73 -5.90 -4.65 -11.43
CA MET A 73 -5.82 -6.11 -11.44
C MET A 73 -6.79 -6.71 -12.46
N VAL A 74 -8.06 -6.28 -12.43
CA VAL A 74 -9.06 -6.68 -13.42
C VAL A 74 -8.62 -6.26 -14.83
N GLY A 75 -8.16 -5.02 -15.01
CA GLY A 75 -7.69 -4.50 -16.29
C GLY A 75 -6.49 -5.27 -16.84
N SER A 76 -5.46 -5.51 -16.03
CA SER A 76 -4.28 -6.27 -16.48
C SER A 76 -4.61 -7.74 -16.77
N PHE A 77 -5.59 -8.35 -16.08
CA PHE A 77 -6.09 -9.68 -16.40
C PHE A 77 -6.80 -9.73 -17.76
N TYR A 78 -7.72 -8.79 -18.02
CA TYR A 78 -8.47 -8.72 -19.29
C TYR A 78 -7.59 -8.36 -20.48
N LEU A 79 -6.59 -7.49 -20.30
CA LEU A 79 -5.69 -7.05 -21.36
C LEU A 79 -4.53 -8.04 -21.63
N GLY A 80 -4.40 -9.10 -20.83
CA GLY A 80 -3.33 -10.09 -20.98
C GLY A 80 -2.01 -9.74 -20.28
N TYR A 81 -1.94 -8.60 -19.60
CA TYR A 81 -0.76 -8.10 -18.89
C TYR A 81 -0.59 -8.71 -17.49
N HIS A 82 -0.60 -10.04 -17.38
CA HIS A 82 -0.54 -10.74 -16.09
C HIS A 82 0.75 -10.49 -15.34
N ARG A 83 1.90 -10.37 -16.03
CA ARG A 83 3.21 -10.19 -15.41
C ARG A 83 3.30 -8.89 -14.60
N ILE A 84 2.77 -7.79 -15.15
CA ILE A 84 2.70 -6.52 -14.41
C ILE A 84 1.72 -6.64 -13.23
N GLY A 85 0.54 -7.25 -13.42
CA GLY A 85 -0.42 -7.46 -12.33
C GLY A 85 0.17 -8.28 -11.18
N LEU A 86 0.83 -9.40 -11.48
CA LEU A 86 1.52 -10.23 -10.50
C LEU A 86 2.65 -9.49 -9.78
N THR A 87 3.42 -8.67 -10.51
CA THR A 87 4.47 -7.84 -9.91
C THR A 87 3.85 -6.85 -8.92
N VAL A 88 2.71 -6.23 -9.28
CA VAL A 88 1.98 -5.33 -8.38
C VAL A 88 1.51 -6.08 -7.13
N ILE A 89 0.82 -7.23 -7.27
CA ILE A 89 0.36 -8.05 -6.13
C ILE A 89 1.52 -8.40 -5.20
N PHE A 90 2.61 -8.93 -5.76
CA PHE A 90 3.77 -9.36 -5.00
C PHE A 90 4.40 -8.21 -4.19
N LEU A 91 4.60 -7.05 -4.83
CA LEU A 91 5.12 -5.87 -4.16
C LEU A 91 4.19 -5.35 -3.06
N HIS A 92 2.88 -5.58 -3.19
CA HIS A 92 1.93 -5.22 -2.14
C HIS A 92 2.01 -6.16 -0.94
N ASN A 93 1.98 -7.47 -1.19
CA ASN A 93 1.94 -8.48 -0.14
C ASN A 93 3.20 -8.49 0.75
N ILE A 94 4.38 -8.13 0.21
CA ILE A 94 5.64 -8.06 0.98
C ILE A 94 5.53 -7.11 2.18
N SER A 95 4.93 -5.93 2.01
CA SER A 95 4.80 -4.94 3.09
C SER A 95 3.58 -5.20 3.97
N ASP A 96 2.51 -5.74 3.39
CA ASP A 96 1.22 -5.79 4.06
C ASP A 96 1.15 -6.87 5.13
N VAL A 97 1.85 -8.00 4.94
CA VAL A 97 1.94 -9.05 5.97
C VAL A 97 2.59 -8.52 7.26
N PRO A 98 3.79 -7.91 7.24
CA PRO A 98 4.34 -7.24 8.42
C PRO A 98 3.44 -6.14 9.00
N LEU A 99 2.69 -5.41 8.18
CA LEU A 99 1.75 -4.38 8.67
C LEU A 99 0.65 -4.98 9.55
N TYR A 100 0.01 -6.06 9.09
CA TYR A 100 -1.04 -6.73 9.85
C TYR A 100 -0.50 -7.36 11.13
N VAL A 101 0.72 -7.93 11.07
CA VAL A 101 1.42 -8.45 12.26
C VAL A 101 1.69 -7.32 13.26
N ALA A 102 2.25 -6.20 12.82
CA ALA A 102 2.55 -5.05 13.68
C ALA A 102 1.29 -4.49 14.35
N LYS A 103 0.18 -4.35 13.60
CA LYS A 103 -1.10 -3.89 14.15
C LYS A 103 -1.65 -4.86 15.20
N THR A 104 -1.64 -6.16 14.89
CA THR A 104 -2.17 -7.18 15.81
C THR A 104 -1.33 -7.25 17.09
N LEU A 105 -0.01 -7.22 16.97
CA LEU A 105 0.88 -7.16 18.13
C LEU A 105 0.70 -5.87 18.93
N GLY A 106 0.49 -4.74 18.27
CA GLY A 106 0.20 -3.46 18.93
C GLY A 106 -1.04 -3.50 19.80
N TYR A 107 -2.15 -4.05 19.30
CA TYR A 107 -3.37 -4.22 20.11
C TYR A 107 -3.16 -5.15 21.32
N LEU A 108 -2.32 -6.17 21.18
CA LEU A 108 -2.01 -7.07 22.30
C LEU A 108 -1.01 -6.45 23.29
N ALA A 109 -0.12 -5.57 22.80
CA ALA A 109 0.91 -4.90 23.61
C ALA A 109 0.32 -3.89 24.60
N GLU A 110 -0.92 -3.42 24.39
CA GLU A 110 -1.69 -2.66 25.39
C GLU A 110 -1.94 -3.48 26.67
N LYS A 111 -2.09 -4.80 26.53
CA LYS A 111 -2.34 -5.72 27.65
C LYS A 111 -1.09 -6.45 28.13
N PHE A 112 -0.14 -6.70 27.23
CA PHE A 112 1.05 -7.51 27.49
C PHE A 112 2.33 -6.74 27.13
N ASP A 113 2.99 -6.16 28.13
CA ASP A 113 4.18 -5.31 27.92
C ASP A 113 5.33 -5.98 27.16
N TRP A 114 5.50 -7.31 27.29
CA TRP A 114 6.56 -8.04 26.59
C TRP A 114 6.37 -8.08 25.06
N LEU A 115 5.16 -7.77 24.56
CA LEU A 115 4.86 -7.68 23.12
C LEU A 115 5.22 -6.33 22.50
N LYS A 116 5.61 -5.34 23.30
CA LYS A 116 6.04 -4.02 22.80
C LYS A 116 7.26 -4.12 21.89
N THR A 117 8.29 -4.87 22.30
CA THR A 117 9.50 -5.07 21.49
C THR A 117 9.21 -5.82 20.16
N PRO A 118 8.47 -6.95 20.15
CA PRO A 118 8.00 -7.58 18.92
C PRO A 118 7.19 -6.66 18.00
N THR A 119 6.35 -5.78 18.57
CA THR A 119 5.55 -4.81 17.82
C THR A 119 6.44 -3.82 17.07
N ASP A 120 7.42 -3.24 17.76
CA ASP A 120 8.36 -2.29 17.15
C ASP A 120 9.21 -2.94 16.05
N ILE A 121 9.63 -4.21 16.23
CA ILE A 121 10.34 -4.99 15.20
C ILE A 121 9.43 -5.24 13.98
N ALA A 122 8.19 -5.64 14.20
CA ALA A 122 7.23 -5.85 13.12
C ALA A 122 6.94 -4.54 12.36
N PHE A 123 6.81 -3.43 13.09
CA PHE A 123 6.64 -2.09 12.50
C PHE A 123 7.86 -1.67 11.67
N ALA A 124 9.09 -1.89 12.17
CA ALA A 124 10.31 -1.60 11.43
C ALA A 124 10.41 -2.42 10.13
N ASN A 125 10.07 -3.72 10.19
CA ASN A 125 10.00 -4.58 9.01
C ASN A 125 8.96 -4.10 8.00
N PHE A 126 7.76 -3.72 8.46
CA PHE A 126 6.74 -3.09 7.62
C PHE A 126 7.27 -1.81 6.97
N ALA A 127 7.84 -0.89 7.75
CA ALA A 127 8.30 0.39 7.25
C ALA A 127 9.39 0.24 6.19
N PHE A 128 10.39 -0.60 6.46
CA PHE A 128 11.43 -0.93 5.49
C PHE A 128 10.84 -1.59 4.24
N GLY A 129 10.00 -2.62 4.41
CA GLY A 129 9.36 -3.33 3.32
C GLY A 129 8.52 -2.41 2.44
N PHE A 130 7.74 -1.50 3.04
CA PHE A 130 6.94 -0.51 2.33
C PHE A 130 7.80 0.47 1.55
N LEU A 131 8.79 1.12 2.21
CA LEU A 131 9.62 2.13 1.56
C LEU A 131 10.43 1.52 0.41
N PHE A 132 11.03 0.34 0.62
CA PHE A 132 11.80 -0.34 -0.41
C PHE A 132 10.91 -0.82 -1.56
N SER A 133 9.85 -1.57 -1.28
CA SER A 133 8.99 -2.13 -2.34
C SER A 133 8.24 -1.04 -3.12
N ARG A 134 7.71 -0.01 -2.45
CA ARG A 134 6.80 0.97 -3.07
C ARG A 134 7.44 2.26 -3.55
N LEU A 135 8.58 2.68 -2.97
CA LEU A 135 9.29 3.88 -3.43
C LEU A 135 10.48 3.58 -4.33
N TYR A 136 11.06 2.39 -4.23
CA TYR A 136 12.21 2.02 -5.05
C TYR A 136 11.86 1.00 -6.12
N VAL A 137 11.30 -0.15 -5.75
CA VAL A 137 11.06 -1.24 -6.71
C VAL A 137 9.86 -0.95 -7.61
N TYR A 138 8.72 -0.55 -7.06
CA TYR A 138 7.49 -0.27 -7.80
C TYR A 138 7.64 0.80 -8.91
N PRO A 139 8.25 1.98 -8.70
CA PRO A 139 8.40 2.94 -9.79
C PRO A 139 9.31 2.44 -10.90
N LYS A 140 10.41 1.76 -10.53
CA LYS A 140 11.38 1.23 -11.51
C LYS A 140 10.85 0.05 -12.30
N CYS A 141 10.08 -0.83 -11.66
CA CYS A 141 9.64 -2.08 -12.26
C CYS A 141 8.24 -1.97 -12.85
N CYS A 142 7.36 -1.12 -12.31
CA CYS A 142 5.98 -1.03 -12.77
C CYS A 142 5.71 0.27 -13.52
N VAL A 143 5.97 1.42 -12.90
CA VAL A 143 5.53 2.73 -13.41
C VAL A 143 6.31 3.14 -14.66
N ILE A 144 7.64 3.17 -14.59
CA ILE A 144 8.49 3.60 -15.72
C ILE A 144 8.26 2.70 -16.94
N PRO A 145 8.33 1.34 -16.82
CA PRO A 145 8.13 0.47 -17.98
C PRO A 145 6.72 0.59 -18.57
N ALA A 146 5.68 0.73 -17.75
CA ALA A 146 4.33 0.93 -18.24
C ALA A 146 4.15 2.28 -18.96
N CYS A 147 4.77 3.34 -18.46
CA CYS A 147 4.72 4.66 -19.09
C CYS A 147 5.49 4.66 -20.41
N THR A 148 6.69 4.07 -20.45
CA THR A 148 7.46 3.86 -21.69
C THR A 148 6.66 3.03 -22.70
N PHE A 149 6.06 1.91 -22.26
CA PHE A 149 5.21 1.07 -23.11
C PHE A 149 4.00 1.85 -23.67
N ALA A 150 3.34 2.68 -22.85
CA ALA A 150 2.19 3.46 -23.30
C ALA A 150 2.58 4.57 -24.29
N ILE A 151 3.60 5.38 -23.95
CA ILE A 151 3.95 6.61 -24.66
C ILE A 151 4.86 6.34 -25.85
N GLU A 152 5.99 5.66 -25.64
CA GLU A 152 7.02 5.49 -26.67
C GLU A 152 6.60 4.50 -27.76
N TYR A 153 5.88 3.44 -27.39
CA TYR A 153 5.34 2.46 -28.35
C TYR A 153 3.97 2.87 -28.92
N LYS A 154 3.49 4.09 -28.63
CA LYS A 154 2.23 4.67 -29.15
C LYS A 154 1.04 3.69 -29.04
N ARG A 155 0.88 3.10 -27.86
CA ARG A 155 -0.15 2.08 -27.62
C ARG A 155 -1.55 2.69 -27.63
N PRO A 156 -2.60 1.88 -27.90
CA PRO A 156 -3.98 2.35 -27.84
C PRO A 156 -4.34 2.86 -26.44
N MET A 157 -5.35 3.73 -26.37
CA MET A 157 -5.81 4.36 -25.11
C MET A 157 -6.05 3.37 -23.96
N ARG A 158 -6.48 2.14 -24.27
CA ARG A 158 -6.70 1.07 -23.29
C ARG A 158 -5.46 0.76 -22.44
N ASP A 159 -4.27 0.74 -23.06
CA ASP A 159 -3.02 0.42 -22.38
C ASP A 159 -2.52 1.64 -21.58
N CYS A 160 -2.79 2.85 -22.09
CA CYS A 160 -2.52 4.11 -21.39
C CYS A 160 -3.30 4.22 -20.07
N VAL A 161 -4.54 3.73 -20.01
CA VAL A 161 -5.35 3.72 -18.77
C VAL A 161 -4.65 2.91 -17.67
N LEU A 162 -4.02 1.79 -18.02
CA LEU A 162 -3.29 0.97 -17.05
C LEU A 162 -2.06 1.70 -16.49
N ALA A 163 -1.30 2.39 -17.36
CA ALA A 163 -0.19 3.23 -16.94
C ALA A 163 -0.65 4.39 -16.04
N ILE A 164 -1.78 5.02 -16.34
CA ILE A 164 -2.37 6.08 -15.50
C ILE A 164 -2.72 5.53 -14.11
N PHE A 165 -3.36 4.36 -14.01
CA PHE A 165 -3.66 3.75 -12.72
C PHE A 165 -2.40 3.40 -11.91
N LEU A 166 -1.32 2.95 -12.55
CA LEU A 166 -0.02 2.73 -11.88
C LEU A 166 0.56 4.03 -11.32
N VAL A 167 0.47 5.14 -12.06
CA VAL A 167 0.94 6.45 -11.60
C VAL A 167 0.09 6.95 -10.43
N LEU A 168 -1.23 6.85 -10.52
CA LEU A 168 -2.13 7.24 -9.42
C LEU A 168 -1.85 6.43 -8.15
N LEU A 169 -1.60 5.13 -8.31
CA LEU A 169 -1.24 4.24 -7.21
C LEU A 169 0.12 4.63 -6.59
N GLN A 170 1.10 5.05 -7.40
CA GLN A 170 2.37 5.59 -6.92
C GLN A 170 2.18 6.88 -6.10
N CYS A 171 1.29 7.78 -6.52
CA CYS A 171 0.98 9.00 -5.77
C CYS A 171 0.45 8.68 -4.36
N LEU A 172 -0.43 7.68 -4.25
CA LEU A 172 -0.91 7.20 -2.95
C LEU A 172 0.23 6.63 -2.09
N HIS A 173 1.16 5.87 -2.68
CA HIS A 173 2.32 5.36 -1.93
C HIS A 173 3.21 6.48 -1.41
N LEU A 174 3.39 7.56 -2.17
CA LEU A 174 4.15 8.73 -1.70
C LEU A 174 3.44 9.43 -0.54
N MET A 175 2.12 9.54 -0.57
CA MET A 175 1.34 10.07 0.55
C MET A 175 1.50 9.22 1.81
N TRP A 176 1.38 7.90 1.68
CA TRP A 176 1.53 6.98 2.80
C TRP A 176 2.97 6.90 3.32
N ALA A 177 3.97 7.01 2.44
CA ALA A 177 5.36 7.11 2.84
C ALA A 177 5.60 8.31 3.76
N LYS A 178 5.00 9.47 3.47
CA LYS A 178 5.08 10.65 4.35
C LYS A 178 4.52 10.34 5.74
N MET A 179 3.39 9.63 5.83
CA MET A 179 2.80 9.20 7.10
C MET A 179 3.70 8.22 7.87
N ILE A 180 4.25 7.22 7.18
CA ILE A 180 5.16 6.24 7.79
C ILE A 180 6.42 6.93 8.32
N ILE A 181 7.02 7.83 7.53
CA ILE A 181 8.19 8.61 7.96
C ILE A 181 7.86 9.47 9.19
N LYS A 182 6.71 10.14 9.21
CA LYS A 182 6.25 10.91 10.39
C LYS A 182 6.15 10.00 11.63
N MET A 183 5.60 8.80 11.46
CA MET A 183 5.48 7.84 12.57
C MET A 183 6.84 7.32 13.05
N ILE A 184 7.78 7.04 12.14
CA ILE A 184 9.16 6.65 12.51
C ILE A 184 9.82 7.74 13.38
N PHE A 185 9.71 9.02 12.97
CA PHE A 185 10.26 10.12 13.77
C PHE A 185 9.60 10.24 15.14
N LYS A 186 8.28 10.01 15.24
CA LYS A 186 7.55 9.96 16.52
C LYS A 186 8.09 8.82 17.40
N THR A 187 8.19 7.61 16.86
CA THR A 187 8.71 6.43 17.59
C THR A 187 10.14 6.63 18.11
N ILE A 188 11.02 7.25 17.32
CA ILE A 188 12.41 7.53 17.74
C ILE A 188 12.46 8.58 18.86
N LYS A 189 11.69 9.68 18.74
CA LYS A 189 11.67 10.76 19.74
C LYS A 189 11.15 10.29 21.10
N HIS A 190 10.22 9.34 21.12
CA HIS A 190 9.62 8.82 22.36
C HIS A 190 10.32 7.56 22.91
N HIS A 191 11.53 7.23 22.44
CA HIS A 191 12.31 6.07 22.89
C HIS A 191 11.59 4.70 22.75
N GLY A 192 10.86 4.51 21.64
CA GLY A 192 10.21 3.24 21.30
C GLY A 192 8.85 3.00 21.98
N VAL A 193 8.10 2.03 21.43
CA VAL A 193 6.69 1.67 21.68
C VAL A 193 5.70 2.69 21.10
N LEU A 194 5.19 2.45 19.88
CA LEU A 194 4.12 3.22 19.18
C LEU A 194 3.39 4.26 20.07
N ALA A 195 3.95 5.47 20.18
CA ALA A 195 3.56 6.44 21.20
C ALA A 195 2.11 6.92 20.98
N ASP A 196 1.20 6.34 21.76
CA ASP A 196 -0.13 6.81 22.16
C ASP A 196 -1.13 7.18 21.05
N GLY A 197 -1.06 6.52 19.89
CA GLY A 197 -2.14 6.56 18.89
C GLY A 197 -1.69 6.65 17.43
N ASP A 198 -2.57 6.16 16.55
CA ASP A 198 -2.46 6.30 15.10
C ASP A 198 -2.41 7.79 14.74
N ILE A 199 -1.37 8.24 14.01
CA ILE A 199 -1.24 9.63 13.54
C ILE A 199 -2.39 10.09 12.64
N ARG A 200 -3.25 9.17 12.18
CA ARG A 200 -4.54 9.49 11.56
C ARG A 200 -5.52 10.19 12.51
N SER A 201 -5.26 10.17 13.81
CA SER A 201 -6.12 10.75 14.86
C SER A 201 -5.62 12.11 15.35
N ASP A 202 -4.31 12.39 15.27
CA ASP A 202 -3.57 13.43 16.02
C ASP A 202 -3.71 14.90 15.55
N ASP A 203 -4.59 15.26 14.61
CA ASP A 203 -4.70 16.65 14.12
C ASP A 203 -5.62 17.55 14.99
N GLU A 204 -5.69 17.26 16.28
CA GLU A 204 -6.39 18.06 17.31
C GLU A 204 -5.35 18.46 18.37
N GLY A 205 -4.49 19.47 18.12
CA GLY A 205 -3.55 19.84 19.18
C GLY A 205 -2.45 20.88 18.98
N GLU A 206 -2.28 21.51 17.81
CA GLU A 206 -1.24 22.56 17.67
C GLU A 206 -1.81 23.86 17.09
N SER A 207 -2.43 24.68 17.95
CA SER A 207 -2.21 26.13 18.05
C SER A 207 -3.24 26.83 18.95
N THR A 208 -2.92 27.02 20.24
CA THR A 208 -3.20 28.30 20.94
C THR A 208 -2.42 28.37 22.25
N PRO A 209 -1.60 29.42 22.48
CA PRO A 209 -0.93 29.61 23.75
C PRO A 209 -1.93 30.14 24.79
N ALA A 210 -1.62 29.85 26.05
CA ALA A 210 -2.40 30.15 27.24
C ALA A 210 -2.91 31.59 27.33
N SER A 211 -4.18 31.74 27.75
CA SER A 211 -4.64 32.88 28.52
C SER A 211 -5.59 32.37 29.61
N GLU A 212 -5.17 32.50 30.87
CA GLU A 212 -6.02 32.45 32.05
C GLU A 212 -7.19 33.44 31.95
N LYS A 213 -8.37 33.02 32.43
CA LYS A 213 -9.06 33.67 33.57
C LYS A 213 -10.19 32.78 34.10
N PRO A 214 -10.40 32.69 35.43
CA PRO A 214 -11.40 31.80 36.05
C PRO A 214 -12.71 32.54 36.33
N ILE A 215 -13.88 31.95 36.03
CA ILE A 215 -15.17 32.43 36.60
C ILE A 215 -16.13 31.25 36.91
N ALA A 216 -16.27 31.02 38.22
CA ALA A 216 -17.44 30.65 39.03
C ALA A 216 -18.62 29.81 38.48
N HIS A 217 -18.81 28.66 39.15
CA HIS A 217 -20.05 28.13 39.75
C HIS A 217 -21.42 28.56 39.19
N LYS A 218 -22.22 27.58 38.72
CA LYS A 218 -23.62 27.45 39.14
C LYS A 218 -24.14 26.01 39.01
N ARG A 219 -24.46 25.47 40.18
CA ARG A 219 -25.28 24.27 40.43
C ARG A 219 -26.74 24.54 40.01
N LYS A 220 -27.37 23.62 39.28
CA LYS A 220 -28.83 23.39 39.19
C LYS A 220 -28.97 21.89 38.91
N VAL A 221 -29.42 21.02 39.83
CA VAL A 221 -30.79 20.82 40.34
C VAL A 221 -31.84 20.99 39.23
N GLN A 222 -32.21 19.87 38.62
CA GLN A 222 -33.58 19.37 38.64
C GLN A 222 -33.57 17.85 38.53
#